data_AF-A0AB37L5G6-F1
#
_entry.id   AF-A0AB37L5G6-F1
#
_cell.length_a   1.000
_cell.length_b   1.000
_cell.length_c   1.000
_cell.angle_alpha   90.00
_cell.angle_beta   90.00
_cell.angle_gamma   90.00
#
_symmetry.space_group_name_H-M   'P 1'
#
loop_
_entity.id
_entity.type
_entity.pdbx_description
1 polymer ?
#
loop_
_entity_poly.entity_id
_entity_poly.type
_entity_poly.pdbx_seq_one_letter_code
_entity_poly.pdbx_strand_id
1 'polypeptide(L)'
;MKLEEIRSQLLTQLQINLNYWDDVINNTNPGNYGVEDWDISISPNNFYVDIPNKTFSFKDMSFTAKVLLGASHGDSSIEQDFSTRLYGKGTFDFITNKEIKIENIEISPNVNLNIY
;
A
#
# COMPACT_ATOMS: atom_id res chain seq x y z
N MET A 1 21.77 -11.19 3.77
CA MET A 1 20.96 -9.99 4.02
C MET A 1 20.28 -10.12 5.38
N LYS A 2 20.23 -9.07 6.18
CA LYS A 2 19.59 -9.07 7.51
C LYS A 2 18.07 -8.88 7.37
N LEU A 3 17.31 -9.31 8.38
CA LEU A 3 15.84 -9.15 8.41
C LEU A 3 15.41 -7.69 8.22
N GLU A 4 16.09 -6.75 8.88
CA GLU A 4 15.79 -5.32 8.76
C GLU A 4 16.06 -4.76 7.36
N GLU A 5 17.08 -5.26 6.67
CA GLU A 5 17.37 -4.88 5.28
C GLU A 5 16.25 -5.38 4.34
N ILE A 6 15.77 -6.61 4.56
CA ILE A 6 14.63 -7.19 3.82
C ILE A 6 13.38 -6.35 4.05
N ARG A 7 13.04 -6.05 5.31
CA ARG A 7 11.89 -5.21 5.66
C ARG A 7 11.96 -3.85 5.00
N SER A 8 13.12 -3.19 5.06
CA SER A 8 13.33 -1.89 4.42
C SER A 8 13.09 -1.95 2.91
N GLN A 9 13.66 -2.94 2.22
CA GLN A 9 13.47 -3.08 0.76
C GLN A 9 12.02 -3.37 0.38
N LEU A 10 11.32 -4.22 1.15
CA LEU A 10 9.89 -4.49 0.92
C LEU A 10 9.06 -3.21 1.11
N LEU A 11 9.27 -2.46 2.20
CA LEU A 11 8.56 -1.21 2.46
C LEU A 11 8.83 -0.15 1.39
N THR A 12 10.08 -0.02 0.94
CA THR A 12 10.42 0.89 -0.17
C THR A 12 9.68 0.50 -1.46
N GLN A 13 9.64 -0.80 -1.79
CA GLN A 13 8.91 -1.26 -2.98
C GLN A 13 7.40 -1.03 -2.88
N LEU A 14 6.84 -1.21 -1.69
CA LEU A 14 5.43 -0.90 -1.40
C LEU A 14 5.13 0.60 -1.56
N GLN A 15 6.03 1.47 -1.10
CA GLN A 15 5.84 2.91 -1.22
C GLN A 15 5.86 3.40 -2.66
N ILE A 16 6.79 2.91 -3.48
CA ILE A 16 7.04 3.49 -4.82
C ILE A 16 6.15 2.90 -5.92
N ASN A 17 5.59 1.70 -5.74
CA ASN A 17 4.82 1.03 -6.78
C ASN A 17 3.32 1.27 -6.60
N LEU A 18 2.81 2.28 -7.30
CA LEU A 18 1.39 2.66 -7.30
C LEU A 18 0.48 1.47 -7.64
N ASN A 19 0.90 0.58 -8.56
CA ASN A 19 0.07 -0.51 -9.05
C ASN A 19 -0.39 -1.48 -7.94
N TYR A 20 0.32 -1.54 -6.81
CA TYR A 20 -0.12 -2.33 -5.66
C TYR A 20 -1.34 -1.75 -4.95
N TRP A 21 -1.59 -0.45 -5.13
CA TRP A 21 -2.63 0.32 -4.47
C TRP A 21 -3.79 0.68 -5.39
N ASP A 22 -3.72 0.37 -6.69
CA ASP A 22 -4.78 0.67 -7.66
C ASP A 22 -6.14 0.17 -7.18
N ASP A 23 -6.21 -1.07 -6.68
CA ASP A 23 -7.47 -1.62 -6.14
C ASP A 23 -7.92 -0.89 -4.86
N VAL A 24 -6.98 -0.44 -4.03
CA VAL A 24 -7.30 0.31 -2.80
C VAL A 24 -7.87 1.68 -3.13
N ILE A 25 -7.29 2.34 -4.13
CA ILE A 25 -7.69 3.67 -4.61
C ILE A 25 -9.02 3.58 -5.37
N ASN A 26 -9.18 2.61 -6.27
CA ASN A 26 -10.36 2.48 -7.13
C ASN A 26 -11.60 2.00 -6.38
N ASN A 27 -11.44 1.24 -5.28
CA ASN A 27 -12.56 0.76 -4.46
C ASN A 27 -13.04 1.78 -3.41
N THR A 28 -12.59 3.03 -3.48
CA THR A 28 -13.15 4.13 -2.68
C THR A 28 -14.45 4.65 -3.31
N ASN A 29 -15.33 5.29 -2.53
CA ASN A 29 -16.61 5.82 -3.02
C ASN A 29 -16.67 7.35 -2.82
N PRO A 30 -16.89 8.15 -3.88
CA PRO A 30 -17.05 7.79 -5.31
C PRO A 30 -15.78 7.16 -5.92
N GLY A 31 -15.89 6.10 -6.71
CA GLY A 31 -14.72 5.50 -7.38
C GLY A 31 -14.19 6.39 -8.52
N ASN A 32 -12.90 6.22 -8.85
CA ASN A 32 -12.11 6.96 -9.86
C ASN A 32 -11.58 8.33 -9.41
N TYR A 33 -10.72 8.34 -8.40
CA TYR A 33 -9.92 9.53 -8.08
C TYR A 33 -8.61 9.55 -8.87
N GLY A 34 -8.18 10.73 -9.31
CA GLY A 34 -6.77 10.95 -9.60
C GLY A 34 -5.99 10.98 -8.28
N VAL A 35 -4.89 10.24 -8.18
CA VAL A 35 -3.99 10.29 -7.01
C VAL A 35 -2.76 11.10 -7.40
N GLU A 36 -2.55 12.21 -6.70
CA GLU A 36 -1.35 13.03 -6.89
C GLU A 36 -0.21 12.62 -5.95
N ASP A 37 -0.55 12.21 -4.73
CA ASP A 37 0.41 11.85 -3.69
C ASP A 37 -0.16 10.77 -2.76
N TRP A 38 0.67 9.83 -2.33
CA TRP A 38 0.30 8.81 -1.35
C TRP A 38 1.49 8.46 -0.43
N ASP A 39 1.15 8.03 0.76
CA ASP A 39 2.11 7.61 1.77
C ASP A 39 1.60 6.39 2.54
N ILE A 40 2.54 5.53 2.95
CA ILE A 40 2.26 4.38 3.80
C ILE A 40 3.08 4.45 5.09
N SER A 41 2.43 4.12 6.20
CA SER A 41 3.10 4.06 7.50
C SER A 41 2.70 2.80 8.24
N ILE A 42 3.67 2.10 8.83
CA ILE A 42 3.42 0.87 9.57
C ILE A 42 4.35 0.73 10.77
N SER A 43 3.80 0.22 11.87
CA SER A 43 4.61 -0.18 13.03
C SER A 43 5.48 -1.40 12.68
N PRO A 44 6.77 -1.45 13.08
CA PRO A 44 7.62 -2.62 12.84
C PRO A 44 7.03 -3.95 13.38
N ASN A 45 6.25 -3.88 14.46
CA ASN A 45 5.58 -5.05 15.06
C ASN A 45 4.43 -5.60 14.20
N ASN A 46 3.95 -4.80 13.26
CA ASN A 46 2.85 -5.13 12.38
C ASN A 46 3.32 -5.58 10.99
N PHE A 47 4.64 -5.60 10.73
CA PHE A 47 5.23 -6.07 9.48
C PHE A 47 6.05 -7.34 9.72
N TYR A 48 5.53 -8.46 9.21
CA TYR A 48 6.10 -9.78 9.39
C TYR A 48 6.74 -10.28 8.09
N VAL A 49 7.91 -10.90 8.21
CA VAL A 49 8.65 -11.50 7.09
C VAL A 49 9.06 -12.90 7.49
N ASP A 50 8.74 -13.85 6.62
CA ASP A 50 9.17 -15.24 6.69
C ASP A 50 10.16 -15.49 5.56
N ILE A 51 11.45 -15.52 5.91
CA ILE A 51 12.54 -15.67 4.95
C ILE A 51 12.55 -17.07 4.32
N PRO A 52 12.47 -18.18 5.10
CA PRO A 52 12.42 -19.53 4.52
C PRO A 52 11.30 -19.73 3.50
N ASN A 53 10.10 -19.22 3.80
CA ASN A 53 8.94 -19.37 2.91
C ASN A 53 8.85 -18.25 1.87
N LYS A 54 9.75 -17.26 1.92
CA LYS A 54 9.77 -16.06 1.07
C LYS A 54 8.44 -15.31 1.03
N THR A 55 7.79 -15.21 2.19
CA THR A 55 6.51 -14.51 2.34
C THR A 55 6.63 -13.33 3.28
N PHE A 56 5.76 -12.35 3.11
CA PHE A 56 5.58 -11.26 4.06
C PHE A 56 4.10 -11.03 4.30
N SER A 57 3.79 -10.45 5.45
CA SER A 57 2.43 -9.98 5.76
C SER A 57 2.50 -8.74 6.60
N PHE A 58 1.46 -7.92 6.48
CA PHE A 58 1.32 -6.72 7.26
C PHE A 58 -0.11 -6.54 7.71
N LYS A 59 -0.26 -5.87 8.85
CA LYS A 59 -1.55 -5.52 9.41
C LYS A 59 -1.56 -4.07 9.85
N ASP A 60 -2.73 -3.45 9.89
CA ASP A 60 -2.87 -2.09 10.43
C ASP A 60 -1.89 -1.08 9.80
N MET A 61 -1.60 -1.25 8.51
CA MET A 61 -0.82 -0.28 7.73
C MET A 61 -1.70 0.94 7.49
N SER A 62 -1.22 2.13 7.84
CA SER A 62 -1.85 3.37 7.43
C SER A 62 -1.52 3.63 5.97
N PHE A 63 -2.55 3.85 5.17
CA PHE A 63 -2.43 4.38 3.82
C PHE A 63 -3.11 5.75 3.81
N THR A 64 -2.41 6.76 3.34
CA THR A 64 -2.93 8.10 3.16
C THR A 64 -2.67 8.55 1.73
N ALA A 65 -3.65 9.17 1.09
CA ALA A 65 -3.49 9.70 -0.25
C ALA A 65 -4.22 11.02 -0.40
N LYS A 66 -3.69 11.90 -1.25
CA LYS A 66 -4.42 13.05 -1.77
C LYS A 66 -5.15 12.63 -3.02
N VAL A 67 -6.46 12.69 -2.95
CA VAL A 67 -7.35 12.25 -4.02
C VAL A 67 -8.07 13.45 -4.63
N LEU A 68 -8.13 13.51 -5.96
CA LEU A 68 -8.83 14.55 -6.70
C LEU A 68 -10.25 14.11 -7.02
N LEU A 69 -11.23 14.83 -6.46
CA LEU A 69 -12.65 14.71 -6.77
C LEU A 69 -13.03 15.70 -7.87
N GLY A 70 -13.61 15.21 -8.96
CA GLY A 70 -14.26 16.07 -9.95
C GLY A 70 -14.01 15.64 -11.38
N ALA A 71 -15.10 15.49 -12.13
CA ALA A 71 -15.11 15.10 -13.51
C ALA A 71 -14.23 16.04 -14.37
N SER A 72 -13.31 15.45 -15.15
CA SER A 72 -12.80 15.99 -16.41
C SER A 72 -12.47 17.49 -16.44
N HIS A 73 -11.20 17.84 -16.20
CA HIS A 73 -10.53 19.08 -16.64
C HIS A 73 -11.38 20.37 -16.55
N GLY A 74 -11.48 20.96 -15.35
CA GLY A 74 -12.01 22.32 -15.11
C GLY A 74 -11.78 22.80 -13.66
N ASP A 75 -11.96 24.11 -13.41
CA ASP A 75 -11.72 24.88 -12.16
C ASP A 75 -12.40 24.36 -10.87
N SER A 76 -12.96 23.15 -10.88
CA SER A 76 -13.77 22.56 -9.80
C SER A 76 -13.23 21.23 -9.29
N SER A 77 -11.94 20.94 -9.48
CA SER A 77 -11.28 19.79 -8.83
C SER A 77 -11.12 20.06 -7.34
N ILE A 78 -11.71 19.22 -6.50
CA ILE A 78 -11.58 19.30 -5.05
C ILE A 78 -10.53 18.27 -4.62
N GLU A 79 -9.41 18.73 -4.06
CA GLU A 79 -8.49 17.87 -3.33
C GLU A 79 -9.16 17.39 -2.02
N GLN A 80 -9.13 16.09 -1.77
CA GLN A 80 -9.56 15.50 -0.52
C GLN A 80 -8.47 14.57 0.03
N ASP A 81 -8.28 14.62 1.34
CA ASP A 81 -7.42 13.65 2.02
C ASP A 81 -8.18 12.34 2.23
N PHE A 82 -7.63 11.25 1.71
CA PHE A 82 -8.08 9.89 1.94
C PHE A 82 -7.15 9.20 2.93
N SER A 83 -7.72 8.48 3.90
CA SER A 83 -6.97 7.67 4.84
C SER A 83 -7.70 6.37 5.11
N THR A 84 -6.97 5.25 5.12
CA THR A 84 -7.51 3.96 5.51
C THR A 84 -6.45 3.09 6.18
N ARG A 85 -6.93 2.03 6.85
CA ARG A 85 -6.07 0.98 7.43
C ARG A 85 -6.13 -0.25 6.55
N LEU A 86 -4.99 -0.85 6.28
CA LEU A 86 -4.86 -1.96 5.34
C LEU A 86 -4.21 -3.17 6.00
N TYR A 87 -4.60 -4.33 5.50
CA TYR A 87 -3.93 -5.60 5.73
C TYR A 87 -3.43 -6.12 4.40
N GLY A 88 -2.37 -6.91 4.43
CA GLY A 88 -1.90 -7.54 3.20
C GLY A 88 -0.90 -8.63 3.46
N LYS A 89 -0.65 -9.37 2.40
CA LYS A 89 0.34 -10.45 2.37
C LYS A 89 0.90 -10.54 0.96
N GLY A 90 2.09 -11.10 0.85
CA GLY A 90 2.73 -11.27 -0.44
C GLY A 90 3.89 -12.23 -0.40
N THR A 91 4.45 -12.44 -1.58
CA THR A 91 5.66 -13.22 -1.79
C THR A 91 6.75 -12.32 -2.33
N PHE A 92 7.99 -12.64 -2.00
CA PHE A 92 9.16 -11.99 -2.57
C PHE A 92 10.16 -13.02 -3.08
N ASP A 93 11.14 -12.59 -3.87
CA ASP A 93 12.29 -13.42 -4.20
C ASP A 93 13.59 -12.62 -4.11
N PHE A 94 14.71 -13.32 -3.97
CA PHE A 94 16.06 -12.78 -3.99
C PHE A 94 16.55 -12.71 -5.44
N ILE A 95 16.66 -11.52 -6.00
CA ILE A 95 17.32 -11.31 -7.30
C ILE A 95 18.83 -11.54 -7.11
N THR A 96 19.38 -11.04 -6.01
CA THR A 96 20.77 -11.27 -5.60
C THR A 96 20.84 -11.51 -4.09
N ASN A 97 22.04 -11.75 -3.57
CA ASN A 97 22.26 -11.84 -2.12
C ASN A 97 22.03 -10.50 -1.36
N LYS A 98 21.81 -9.39 -2.08
CA LYS A 98 21.61 -8.04 -1.55
C LYS A 98 20.32 -7.37 -1.99
N GLU A 99 19.56 -8.00 -2.89
CA GLU A 99 18.41 -7.39 -3.53
C GLU A 99 17.25 -8.39 -3.57
N ILE A 100 16.07 -7.93 -3.16
CA ILE A 100 14.83 -8.68 -3.27
C ILE A 100 13.81 -7.93 -4.12
N LYS A 101 12.82 -8.66 -4.60
CA LYS A 101 11.69 -8.12 -5.36
C LYS A 101 10.39 -8.74 -4.88
N ILE A 102 9.36 -7.92 -4.74
CA ILE A 102 7.99 -8.38 -4.52
C ILE A 102 7.51 -9.05 -5.81
N GLU A 103 7.06 -10.30 -5.69
CA GLU A 103 6.53 -11.08 -6.82
C GLU A 103 5.01 -11.00 -6.87
N ASN A 104 4.35 -11.11 -5.71
CA ASN A 104 2.91 -11.01 -5.60
C ASN A 104 2.54 -10.29 -4.32
N ILE A 105 1.41 -9.59 -4.36
CA ILE A 105 0.83 -8.93 -3.21
C ILE A 105 -0.69 -8.98 -3.29
N GLU A 106 -1.31 -9.24 -2.16
CA GLU A 106 -2.74 -9.12 -1.94
C GLU A 106 -2.94 -8.10 -0.84
N ILE A 107 -3.74 -7.06 -1.11
CA ILE A 107 -4.05 -6.00 -0.16
C ILE A 107 -5.56 -5.99 0.06
N SER A 108 -5.96 -5.83 1.31
CA SER A 108 -7.36 -5.75 1.69
C SER A 108 -7.56 -4.54 2.59
N PRO A 109 -8.48 -3.62 2.25
CA PRO A 109 -8.86 -2.56 3.15
C PRO A 109 -9.49 -3.13 4.42
N ASN A 110 -9.21 -2.51 5.56
CA ASN A 110 -9.96 -2.72 6.78
C ASN A 110 -11.32 -2.06 6.59
N VAL A 111 -12.24 -2.76 5.93
CA VAL A 111 -13.61 -2.29 5.70
C VAL A 111 -14.44 -2.46 6.97
N ASN A 112 -13.98 -1.87 8.08
CA ASN A 112 -14.86 -1.45 9.17
C ASN A 112 -15.27 0.01 8.92
N LEU A 113 -15.80 0.28 7.74
CA LEU A 113 -16.55 1.49 7.45
C LEU A 113 -17.98 1.27 7.96
N ASN A 114 -18.16 1.26 9.29
CA ASN A 114 -19.46 1.56 9.89
C ASN A 114 -19.71 3.06 9.66
N ILE A 115 -20.19 3.38 8.47
CA ILE A 115 -20.78 4.67 8.17
C ILE A 115 -22.20 4.61 8.76
N TYR A 116 -22.39 5.28 9.90
CA TYR A 116 -23.72 5.60 10.43
C TYR A 116 -24.40 6.66 9.56
#